data_AF-A0A7W0V6M9-F1
#
_entry.id   AF-A0A7W0V6M9-F1
#
_cell.length_a   1.000
_cell.length_b   1.000
_cell.length_c   1.000
_cell.angle_alpha   90.00
_cell.angle_beta   90.00
_cell.angle_gamma   90.00
#
_symmetry.space_group_name_H-M   'P 1'
#
loop_
_entity.id
_entity.type
_entity.pdbx_description
1 polymer ?
#
loop_
_entity_poly.entity_id
_entity_poly.type
_entity_poly.pdbx_seq_one_letter_code
_entity_poly.pdbx_strand_id
1 'polypeptide(L)'
;GESDDLADTVSYSAIYKLVRRIVEGEPRHLLEAVAEEIAREILTGHSPVTRVTVTVRKPEPPLKGAMLDAAGVRITRHRQDGVTRK
;
A
#
# COMPACT_ATOMS: atom_id res chain seq x y z
N GLY A 1 7.98 15.92 14.14
CA GLY A 1 9.44 16.03 13.95
C GLY A 1 10.03 16.87 15.05
N GLU A 2 9.49 18.07 15.24
CA GLU A 2 9.84 18.96 16.34
C GLU A 2 9.33 18.48 17.71
N SER A 3 8.20 17.76 17.77
CA SER A 3 7.63 17.23 19.02
C SER A 3 8.20 15.87 19.48
N ASP A 4 8.90 15.15 18.60
CA ASP A 4 9.34 13.75 18.79
C ASP A 4 8.28 12.77 19.35
N ASP A 5 6.99 13.10 19.21
CA ASP A 5 5.88 12.27 19.66
C ASP A 5 5.37 11.37 18.53
N LEU A 6 5.24 10.07 18.82
CA LEU A 6 4.67 9.09 17.90
C LEU A 6 3.17 9.35 17.65
N ALA A 7 2.47 10.01 18.57
CA ALA A 7 1.07 10.40 18.43
C ALA A 7 0.85 11.47 17.36
N ASP A 8 1.87 12.29 17.08
CA ASP A 8 1.83 13.35 16.07
C ASP A 8 2.19 12.84 14.67
N THR A 9 2.51 11.56 14.52
CA THR A 9 2.92 10.96 13.25
C THR A 9 2.23 9.63 12.99
N VAL A 10 2.39 9.13 11.77
CA VAL A 10 1.86 7.82 11.40
C VAL A 10 2.88 6.77 11.82
N SER A 11 2.50 5.92 12.78
CA SER A 11 3.35 4.80 13.22
C SER A 11 3.62 3.85 12.06
N TYR A 12 4.86 3.80 11.59
CA TYR A 12 5.28 2.83 10.57
C TYR A 12 5.07 1.37 11.04
N SER A 13 5.08 1.13 12.36
CA SER A 13 4.80 -0.17 12.97
C SER A 13 3.33 -0.58 12.76
N ALA A 14 2.40 0.37 12.87
CA ALA A 14 0.99 0.15 12.57
C ALA A 14 0.78 -0.11 11.07
N ILE A 15 1.44 0.68 10.21
CA ILE A 15 1.42 0.49 8.76
C ILE A 15 1.97 -0.89 8.38
N TYR A 16 3.09 -1.32 8.96
CA TYR A 16 3.67 -2.63 8.71
C TYR A 16 2.69 -3.76 9.07
N LYS A 17 2.07 -3.71 10.26
CA LYS A 17 1.09 -4.71 10.68
C LYS A 17 -0.11 -4.77 9.74
N LEU A 18 -0.59 -3.62 9.29
CA LEU A 18 -1.69 -3.51 8.33
C LEU A 18 -1.30 -4.13 6.98
N VAL A 19 -0.13 -3.78 6.43
CA VAL A 19 0.36 -4.32 5.15
C VAL A 19 0.54 -5.83 5.25
N ARG A 20 1.17 -6.31 6.33
CA ARG A 20 1.38 -7.73 6.58
C ARG A 20 0.06 -8.50 6.58
N ARG A 21 -0.95 -8.00 7.31
CA ARG A 21 -2.29 -8.62 7.35
C ARG A 21 -2.92 -8.74 5.97
N ILE A 22 -2.74 -7.74 5.10
CA ILE A 22 -3.30 -7.77 3.74
C ILE A 22 -2.55 -8.76 2.86
N VAL A 23 -1.21 -8.75 2.92
CA VAL A 23 -0.37 -9.62 2.07
C VAL A 23 -0.45 -11.09 2.50
N GLU A 24 -0.53 -11.38 3.79
CA GLU A 24 -0.65 -12.74 4.35
C GLU A 24 -2.12 -13.20 4.49
N GLY A 25 -3.08 -12.34 4.14
CA GLY A 25 -4.52 -12.60 4.26
C GLY A 25 -5.07 -13.38 3.06
N GLU A 26 -6.29 -13.02 2.65
CA GLU A 26 -6.99 -13.68 1.54
C GLU A 26 -6.16 -13.56 0.24
N PRO A 27 -5.87 -14.68 -0.46
CA PRO A 27 -5.12 -14.63 -1.70
C PRO A 27 -5.81 -13.77 -2.76
N ARG A 28 -5.00 -12.97 -3.47
CA ARG A 28 -5.43 -12.14 -4.59
C ARG A 28 -4.79 -12.64 -5.88
N HIS A 29 -5.52 -12.49 -6.99
CA HIS A 29 -5.03 -12.88 -8.32
C HIS A 29 -4.09 -11.86 -8.95
N LEU A 30 -4.12 -10.60 -8.50
CA LEU A 30 -3.41 -9.46 -9.09
C LEU A 30 -2.59 -8.72 -8.03
N LEU A 31 -1.38 -8.28 -8.39
CA LEU A 31 -0.55 -7.44 -7.51
C LEU A 31 -1.18 -6.05 -7.32
N GLU A 32 -1.91 -5.59 -8.33
CA GLU A 32 -2.71 -4.37 -8.35
C GLU A 32 -3.78 -4.40 -7.25
N ALA A 33 -4.45 -5.54 -7.06
CA ALA A 33 -5.47 -5.68 -6.02
C ALA A 33 -4.87 -5.56 -4.62
N VAL A 34 -3.71 -6.20 -4.40
CA VAL A 34 -2.96 -6.08 -3.13
C VAL A 34 -2.52 -4.64 -2.90
N ALA A 35 -1.95 -3.99 -3.93
CA ALA A 35 -1.49 -2.62 -3.83
C ALA A 35 -2.64 -1.63 -3.54
N GLU A 36 -3.78 -1.82 -4.21
CA GLU A 36 -4.99 -1.00 -4.01
C GLU A 36 -5.55 -1.15 -2.61
N GLU A 37 -5.65 -2.39 -2.11
CA GLU A 37 -6.15 -2.67 -0.77
C GLU A 37 -5.24 -2.02 0.29
N ILE A 38 -3.92 -2.15 0.16
CA ILE A 38 -2.97 -1.45 1.04
C ILE A 38 -3.19 0.07 0.99
N ALA A 39 -3.26 0.65 -0.20
CA ALA A 39 -3.42 2.09 -0.36
C ALA A 39 -4.72 2.59 0.28
N ARG A 40 -5.83 1.88 0.04
CA ARG A 40 -7.15 2.19 0.58
C ARG A 40 -7.16 2.10 2.10
N GLU A 41 -6.68 1.01 2.68
CA GLU A 41 -6.69 0.80 4.13
C GLU A 41 -5.80 1.83 4.86
N ILE A 42 -4.65 2.21 4.27
CA ILE A 42 -3.81 3.28 4.82
C ILE A 42 -4.54 4.62 4.81
N LEU A 43 -5.10 5.00 3.67
CA LEU A 43 -5.83 6.28 3.53
C LEU A 43 -7.08 6.31 4.42
N THR A 44 -7.84 5.21 4.56
CA THR A 44 -9.02 5.18 5.43
C THR A 44 -8.65 5.15 6.91
N GLY A 45 -7.62 4.39 7.30
CA GLY A 45 -7.26 4.20 8.71
C GLY A 45 -6.38 5.31 9.31
N HIS A 46 -5.74 6.14 8.48
CA HIS A 46 -4.80 7.17 8.95
C HIS A 46 -5.15 8.53 8.36
N SER A 47 -6.03 9.27 9.04
CA SER A 47 -6.54 10.58 8.62
C SER A 47 -5.46 11.60 8.20
N PRO A 48 -4.28 11.69 8.87
CA PRO A 48 -3.23 12.62 8.45
C PRO A 48 -2.61 12.29 7.08
N VAL A 49 -2.74 11.05 6.59
CA VAL A 49 -2.18 10.66 5.29
C VAL A 49 -3.07 11.18 4.17
N THR A 50 -2.53 12.04 3.31
CA THR A 50 -3.26 12.59 2.15
C THR A 50 -2.88 11.90 0.83
N ARG A 51 -1.71 11.26 0.79
CA ARG A 51 -1.19 10.55 -0.39
C ARG A 51 -0.34 9.37 0.05
N VAL A 52 -0.51 8.24 -0.63
CA VAL A 52 0.32 7.04 -0.41
C VAL A 52 0.79 6.50 -1.75
N THR A 53 2.07 6.09 -1.79
CA THR A 53 2.65 5.36 -2.92
C THR A 53 2.97 3.95 -2.46
N VAL A 54 2.33 2.95 -3.08
CA VAL A 54 2.52 1.54 -2.76
C VAL A 54 3.28 0.88 -3.89
N THR A 55 4.38 0.19 -3.56
CA THR A 55 5.13 -0.64 -4.51
C THR A 55 5.05 -2.09 -4.05
N VAL A 56 4.47 -2.96 -4.88
CA VAL A 56 4.43 -4.41 -4.63
C VAL A 56 5.36 -5.08 -5.63
N ARG A 57 6.35 -5.81 -5.13
CA ARG A 57 7.33 -6.53 -5.94
C ARG A 57 7.13 -8.03 -5.76
N LYS A 58 7.12 -8.74 -6.88
CA LYS A 58 7.18 -10.19 -6.96
C LYS A 58 8.58 -10.57 -7.44
N PRO A 59 9.47 -11.05 -6.54
CA PRO A 59 10.77 -11.57 -6.95
C PRO A 59 10.57 -12.82 -7.81
N GLU A 60 11.48 -13.04 -8.75
CA GLU A 60 11.51 -14.23 -9.63
C GLU A 60 10.13 -14.59 -10.21
N PRO A 61 9.48 -13.66 -10.94
CA PRO A 61 8.16 -13.91 -11.50
C PRO A 61 8.23 -15.10 -12.48
N PRO A 62 7.21 -15.99 -12.49
CA PRO A 62 7.21 -17.19 -13.34
C PRO A 62 6.91 -16.83 -14.80
N LEU A 63 7.87 -16.17 -15.45
CA LEU A 63 7.83 -15.73 -16.83
C LEU A 63 8.86 -16.56 -17.61
N LYS A 64 8.37 -17.49 -18.45
CA LYS A 64 9.25 -18.35 -19.26
C LYS A 64 10.13 -17.47 -20.15
N GLY A 65 11.46 -17.60 -19.99
CA GLY A 65 12.46 -16.91 -20.82
C GLY A 65 12.80 -15.48 -20.40
N ALA A 66 12.25 -14.96 -19.30
CA ALA A 66 12.61 -13.64 -18.79
C ALA A 66 13.80 -13.74 -17.81
N MET A 67 14.88 -13.00 -18.07
CA MET A 67 15.93 -12.73 -17.07
C MET A 67 15.57 -11.46 -16.31
N LEU A 68 14.70 -11.58 -15.31
CA LEU A 68 14.25 -10.45 -14.48
C LEU A 68 14.40 -10.81 -13.00
N ASP A 69 15.03 -9.92 -12.24
CA ASP A 69 15.17 -10.08 -10.78
C ASP A 69 13.80 -9.95 -10.07
N ALA A 70 12.92 -9.09 -10.59
CA ALA A 70 11.56 -8.92 -10.07
C ALA A 70 10.64 -8.29 -11.12
N ALA A 71 9.35 -8.60 -11.00
CA ALA A 71 8.27 -7.80 -11.59
C ALA A 71 7.45 -7.15 -10.47
N GLY A 72 6.66 -6.13 -10.76
CA GLY A 72 5.85 -5.49 -9.74
C GLY A 72 5.01 -4.34 -10.26
N VAL A 73 4.21 -3.79 -9.35
CA VAL A 73 3.35 -2.63 -9.60
C VAL A 73 3.71 -1.52 -8.63
N ARG A 74 3.58 -0.27 -9.10
CA ARG A 74 3.66 0.92 -8.27
C ARG A 74 2.44 1.78 -8.53
N ILE A 75 1.67 2.04 -7.50
CA ILE A 75 0.50 2.91 -7.57
C ILE A 75 0.67 4.08 -6.62
N THR A 76 0.11 5.22 -6.99
CA THR A 76 -0.06 6.37 -6.10
C THR A 76 -1.55 6.62 -5.96
N ARG A 77 -2.03 6.78 -4.73
CA ARG A 77 -3.41 7.16 -4.41
C ARG A 77 -3.41 8.39 -3.53
N HIS A 78 -4.38 9.24 -3.78
CA HIS A 78 -4.66 10.42 -2.99
C HIS A 78 -5.96 10.18 -2.23
N ARG A 79 -6.09 10.77 -1.04
CA ARG A 79 -7.37 10.88 -0.36
C ARG A 79 -8.32 11.61 -1.31
N GLN A 80 -9.42 10.97 -1.67
CA GLN A 80 -10.48 11.64 -2.41
C GLN A 80 -11.32 12.39 -1.38
N ASP A 81 -11.26 13.72 -1.42
CA ASP A 81 -12.11 14.58 -0.61
C ASP A 81 -13.54 14.50 -1.13
N GLY A 82 -14.29 13.46 -0.76
CA GLY A 82 -15.75 13.41 -0.80
C GLY A 82 -16.47 13.98 -2.03
N VAL A 83 -15.92 13.90 -3.24
CA VAL A 83 -16.66 14.29 -4.44
C VAL A 83 -17.56 13.14 -4.84
N THR A 84 -18.76 13.14 -4.26
CA THR A 84 -19.94 12.46 -4.81
C THR A 84 -20.06 12.88 -6.27
N ARG A 85 -19.64 12.01 -7.20
CA ARG A 85 -20.05 12.16 -8.59
C ARG A 85 -21.51 11.69 -8.66
N LYS A 86 -22.36 12.64 -9.07
CA LYS A 86 -23.79 12.47 -9.37
C LYS A 86 -24.06 11.28 -10.27
#